data_AF-R7ZKS0-F1
#
_entry.id   AF-R7ZKS0-F1
#
_cell.length_a   1.000
_cell.length_b   1.000
_cell.length_c   1.000
_cell.angle_alpha   90.00
_cell.angle_beta   90.00
_cell.angle_gamma   90.00
#
_symmetry.space_group_name_H-M   'P 1'
#
loop_
_entity.id
_entity.type
_entity.pdbx_description
1 polymer ?
#
loop_
_entity_poly.entity_id
_entity_poly.type
_entity_poly.pdbx_seq_one_letter_code
_entity_poly.pdbx_strand_id
1 'polypeptide(L)'
;MKLIKNATAEKLRGGFYTPEPIAAFILKWGINGSSDYEILEPSCGDGVFLEQLKENNHKFKSVTAIELDEVEAEKAEKIKLNKKNVINTDFHLYCNETTEKFDLVVGNPPYIRYQYFQEEQQNEAIKVFNRAKLKYSKLTNAWVSFVVGSSLLLKEKGKIGFVIPAELLQVSYAQQLREFLAHFYNKINIISFEKLVFPDIQQEVVLLLCEKNGSDSHLIEHLELRDASDLEKLDVNILKSPSKKIDFKSNKWTYYFLEQEEIDFLEQIAKKRKVPTISNYASVEVGITTGANDYFTVPLPVVEAYDLKEYAKPMVGRSVQVNSVIFTEQDWKLNRQTKAKAHLLVFPAKEKINGHKGANSYIRLGESMGVNKGYKTGIRDDWFVIPSIKLSDALFIRRNNLYPRLILNEANAYTTDTMHRVFMKKDTDKNAFIASFYNSLSLAFSEIVGRSYGGGVLELMPSEAGKILLPYQTDNADLLATIDKMMRDKKSIDEILKITNKQILKDGYGFTDKEIKLADSIWKKLSARRLNRNKNL
;
A
#
# COMPACT_ATOMS: atom_id res chain seq x y z
N MET A 1 -0.41 -15.69 6.86
CA MET A 1 -0.88 -16.31 5.60
C MET A 1 -1.96 -17.30 5.99
N LYS A 2 -3.23 -17.09 5.64
CA LYS A 2 -4.28 -18.09 5.85
C LYS A 2 -4.20 -19.09 4.69
N LEU A 3 -4.19 -20.38 5.00
CA LEU A 3 -4.24 -21.45 4.00
C LEU A 3 -5.58 -21.40 3.24
N ILE A 4 -5.59 -21.86 1.99
CA ILE A 4 -6.77 -21.96 1.11
C ILE A 4 -7.97 -22.60 1.84
N LYS A 5 -7.72 -23.59 2.70
CA LYS A 5 -8.74 -24.29 3.51
C LYS A 5 -9.55 -23.41 4.47
N ASN A 6 -9.14 -22.16 4.71
CA ASN A 6 -9.78 -21.25 5.67
C ASN A 6 -10.46 -20.03 5.00
N ALA A 7 -10.68 -20.05 3.68
CA ALA A 7 -11.37 -18.99 2.94
C ALA A 7 -12.82 -19.41 2.60
N THR A 8 -13.79 -18.52 2.78
CA THR A 8 -15.21 -18.77 2.42
C THR A 8 -15.38 -18.82 0.90
N ALA A 9 -16.44 -19.48 0.42
CA ALA A 9 -16.74 -19.58 -1.02
C ALA A 9 -16.88 -18.20 -1.70
N GLU A 10 -17.51 -17.23 -1.03
CA GLU A 10 -17.60 -15.84 -1.49
C GLU A 10 -16.22 -15.18 -1.61
N LYS A 11 -15.32 -15.45 -0.65
CA LYS A 11 -13.95 -14.90 -0.66
C LYS A 11 -13.05 -15.56 -1.70
N LEU A 12 -13.33 -16.80 -2.06
CA LEU A 12 -12.66 -17.53 -3.14
C LEU A 12 -13.17 -17.11 -4.52
N ARG A 13 -14.44 -16.72 -4.63
CA ARG A 13 -15.01 -16.08 -5.83
C ARG A 13 -14.55 -14.64 -6.00
N GLY A 14 -14.42 -13.91 -4.89
CA GLY A 14 -13.98 -12.50 -4.82
C GLY A 14 -14.85 -11.53 -5.62
N GLY A 15 -16.10 -11.91 -5.89
CA GLY A 15 -17.16 -11.02 -6.37
C GLY A 15 -17.71 -10.23 -5.18
N PHE A 16 -17.74 -8.90 -5.33
CA PHE A 16 -18.42 -8.00 -4.40
C PHE A 16 -19.47 -7.23 -5.20
N TYR A 17 -20.73 -7.31 -4.78
CA TYR A 17 -21.81 -6.61 -5.48
C TYR A 17 -21.60 -5.10 -5.40
N THR A 18 -21.61 -4.46 -6.57
CA THR A 18 -21.39 -3.02 -6.69
C THR A 18 -22.62 -2.27 -6.20
N PRO A 19 -22.49 -1.29 -5.29
CA PRO A 19 -23.62 -0.46 -4.90
C PRO A 19 -24.25 0.25 -6.10
N GLU A 20 -25.58 0.26 -6.18
CA GLU A 20 -26.36 0.88 -7.27
C GLU A 20 -25.92 2.33 -7.58
N PRO A 21 -25.69 3.24 -6.59
CA PRO A 21 -25.27 4.60 -6.89
C PRO A 21 -23.93 4.69 -7.63
N ILE A 22 -23.02 3.74 -7.40
CA ILE A 22 -21.73 3.68 -8.08
C ILE A 22 -21.92 3.22 -9.52
N ALA A 23 -22.69 2.15 -9.75
CA ALA A 23 -22.97 1.65 -11.10
C ALA A 23 -23.71 2.70 -11.95
N ALA A 24 -24.73 3.35 -11.38
CA ALA A 24 -25.46 4.44 -12.01
C ALA A 24 -24.54 5.62 -12.38
N PHE A 25 -23.65 6.02 -11.47
CA PHE A 25 -22.71 7.11 -11.72
C PHE A 25 -21.73 6.79 -12.86
N ILE A 26 -21.15 5.58 -12.87
CA ILE A 26 -20.22 5.16 -13.92
C ILE A 26 -20.90 5.17 -15.28
N LEU A 27 -22.13 4.67 -15.38
CA LEU A 27 -22.92 4.69 -16.62
C LEU A 27 -23.25 6.12 -17.06
N LYS A 28 -23.71 6.97 -16.12
CA LYS A 28 -23.99 8.39 -16.36
C LYS A 28 -22.75 9.11 -16.92
N TRP A 29 -21.56 8.86 -16.37
CA TRP A 29 -20.31 9.42 -16.89
C TRP A 29 -19.93 8.83 -18.26
N GLY A 30 -19.96 7.51 -18.39
CA GLY A 30 -19.48 6.78 -19.56
C GLY A 30 -20.28 7.10 -20.82
N ILE A 31 -21.61 7.00 -20.72
CA ILE A 31 -22.57 7.18 -21.84
C ILE A 31 -22.76 8.66 -22.19
N ASN A 32 -22.40 9.59 -21.30
CA ASN A 32 -22.66 11.02 -21.45
C ASN A 32 -22.36 11.55 -22.87
N GLY A 33 -23.40 12.06 -23.54
CA GLY A 33 -23.31 12.62 -24.89
C GLY A 33 -23.45 11.62 -26.04
N SER A 34 -23.76 10.34 -25.77
CA SER A 34 -24.00 9.31 -26.78
C SER A 34 -25.28 8.52 -26.51
N SER A 35 -25.87 7.99 -27.57
CA SER A 35 -27.02 7.08 -27.52
C SER A 35 -26.81 5.77 -28.28
N ASP A 36 -25.61 5.55 -28.83
CA ASP A 36 -25.32 4.47 -29.79
C ASP A 36 -24.04 3.71 -29.43
N TYR A 37 -23.70 3.64 -28.15
CA TYR A 37 -22.53 2.89 -27.69
C TYR A 37 -22.75 1.39 -27.67
N GLU A 38 -21.72 0.66 -28.09
CA GLU A 38 -21.55 -0.77 -27.85
C GLU A 38 -20.83 -0.93 -26.50
N ILE A 39 -21.53 -1.51 -25.54
CA ILE A 39 -21.11 -1.59 -24.14
C ILE A 39 -20.65 -3.01 -23.82
N LEU A 40 -19.56 -3.16 -23.08
CA LEU A 40 -19.12 -4.42 -22.50
C LEU A 40 -19.12 -4.32 -20.98
N GLU A 41 -19.62 -5.36 -20.33
CA GLU A 41 -19.40 -5.64 -18.91
C GLU A 41 -18.63 -6.99 -18.85
N PRO A 42 -17.37 -7.03 -18.36
CA PRO A 42 -16.51 -8.21 -18.48
C PRO A 42 -16.65 -9.22 -17.32
N SER A 43 -17.41 -8.92 -16.27
CA SER A 43 -17.57 -9.75 -15.06
C SER A 43 -18.88 -9.39 -14.33
N CYS A 44 -20.03 -9.71 -14.93
CA CYS A 44 -21.26 -8.97 -14.65
C CYS A 44 -21.97 -9.35 -13.36
N GLY A 45 -21.61 -10.48 -12.74
CA GLY A 45 -22.26 -10.97 -11.54
C GLY A 45 -23.77 -11.13 -11.76
N ASP A 46 -24.56 -10.59 -10.82
CA ASP A 46 -26.02 -10.56 -10.91
C ASP A 46 -26.56 -9.54 -11.91
N GLY A 47 -25.70 -8.70 -12.49
CA GLY A 47 -26.04 -7.78 -13.56
C GLY A 47 -26.41 -6.37 -13.13
N VAL A 48 -25.93 -5.87 -11.98
CA VAL A 48 -26.24 -4.50 -11.50
C VAL A 48 -26.04 -3.39 -12.54
N PHE A 49 -25.02 -3.47 -13.41
CA PHE A 49 -24.85 -2.49 -14.50
C PHE A 49 -25.96 -2.59 -15.57
N LEU A 50 -26.47 -3.80 -15.85
CA LEU A 50 -27.60 -4.01 -16.75
C LEU A 50 -28.90 -3.48 -16.13
N GLU A 51 -29.08 -3.66 -14.82
CA GLU A 51 -30.21 -3.07 -14.08
C GLU A 51 -30.17 -1.55 -14.15
N GLN A 52 -29.01 -0.94 -13.89
CA GLN A 52 -28.87 0.52 -13.94
C GLN A 52 -29.01 1.09 -15.36
N LEU A 53 -28.61 0.35 -16.40
CA LEU A 53 -28.92 0.71 -17.80
C LEU A 53 -30.44 0.81 -18.04
N LYS A 54 -31.20 -0.14 -17.48
CA LYS A 54 -32.66 -0.21 -17.58
C LYS A 54 -33.33 0.89 -16.75
N GLU A 55 -33.02 0.99 -15.46
CA GLU A 55 -33.69 1.88 -14.51
C GLU A 55 -33.49 3.35 -14.87
N ASN A 56 -32.32 3.72 -15.36
CA ASN A 56 -32.01 5.08 -15.79
C ASN A 56 -32.37 5.37 -17.26
N ASN A 57 -33.04 4.43 -17.95
CA ASN A 57 -33.47 4.56 -19.35
C ASN A 57 -32.34 4.99 -20.30
N HIS A 58 -31.14 4.43 -20.12
CA HIS A 58 -30.01 4.74 -20.98
C HIS A 58 -30.25 4.25 -22.41
N LYS A 59 -29.92 5.08 -23.40
CA LYS A 59 -29.93 4.70 -24.82
C LYS A 59 -28.56 4.19 -25.22
N PHE A 60 -28.51 3.01 -25.83
CA PHE A 60 -27.30 2.37 -26.31
C PHE A 60 -27.58 1.45 -27.51
N LYS A 61 -26.52 1.03 -28.20
CA LYS A 61 -26.60 0.17 -29.39
C LYS A 61 -26.74 -1.30 -29.02
N SER A 62 -25.87 -1.78 -28.14
CA SER A 62 -25.87 -3.13 -27.58
C SER A 62 -25.11 -3.18 -26.26
N VAL A 63 -25.40 -4.18 -25.43
CA VAL A 63 -24.59 -4.50 -24.25
C VAL A 63 -24.26 -5.99 -24.25
N THR A 64 -22.96 -6.30 -24.19
CA THR A 64 -22.44 -7.66 -23.98
C THR A 64 -22.00 -7.78 -22.53
N ALA A 65 -22.44 -8.81 -21.83
CA ALA A 65 -22.10 -9.05 -20.43
C ALA A 65 -21.50 -10.45 -20.27
N ILE A 66 -20.31 -10.54 -19.68
CA ILE A 66 -19.58 -11.80 -19.50
C ILE A 66 -19.63 -12.17 -18.02
N GLU A 67 -19.97 -13.41 -17.71
CA GLU A 67 -19.92 -13.93 -16.33
C GLU A 67 -19.44 -15.38 -16.32
N LEU A 68 -18.54 -15.70 -15.40
CA LEU A 68 -17.95 -17.03 -15.29
C LEU A 68 -18.88 -18.00 -14.53
N ASP A 69 -19.54 -17.53 -13.47
CA ASP A 69 -20.44 -18.32 -12.65
C ASP A 69 -21.82 -18.45 -13.32
N GLU A 70 -22.21 -19.67 -13.65
CA GLU A 70 -23.46 -19.97 -14.37
C GLU A 70 -24.70 -19.43 -13.64
N VAL A 71 -24.73 -19.51 -12.30
CA VAL A 71 -25.89 -19.06 -11.51
C VAL A 71 -26.01 -17.54 -11.54
N GLU A 72 -24.90 -16.81 -11.47
CA GLU A 72 -24.91 -15.35 -11.58
C GLU A 72 -25.24 -14.91 -13.02
N ALA A 73 -24.69 -15.58 -14.03
CA ALA A 73 -25.02 -15.33 -15.44
C ALA A 73 -26.53 -15.49 -15.71
N GLU A 74 -27.17 -16.51 -15.13
CA GLU A 74 -28.62 -16.69 -15.22
C GLU A 74 -29.41 -15.54 -14.57
N LYS A 75 -28.93 -14.96 -13.46
CA LYS A 75 -29.57 -13.80 -12.83
C LYS A 75 -29.50 -12.59 -13.76
N ALA A 76 -28.33 -12.30 -14.30
CA ALA A 76 -28.14 -11.23 -15.28
C ALA A 76 -29.01 -11.44 -16.53
N GLU A 77 -29.15 -12.69 -16.99
CA GLU A 77 -30.00 -13.04 -18.14
C GLU A 77 -31.51 -12.90 -17.83
N LYS A 78 -31.94 -12.86 -16.57
CA LYS A 78 -33.35 -12.58 -16.20
C LYS A 78 -33.69 -11.08 -16.22
N ILE A 79 -32.71 -10.18 -16.26
CA ILE A 79 -32.95 -8.73 -16.31
C ILE A 79 -33.61 -8.34 -17.64
N LYS A 80 -34.82 -7.77 -17.60
CA LYS A 80 -35.55 -7.33 -18.80
C LYS A 80 -34.94 -6.05 -19.39
N LEU A 81 -33.89 -6.20 -20.20
CA LEU A 81 -33.19 -5.14 -20.92
C LEU A 81 -33.07 -5.51 -22.41
N ASN A 82 -33.43 -4.58 -23.31
CA ASN A 82 -33.33 -4.80 -24.75
C ASN A 82 -31.87 -4.73 -25.22
N LYS A 83 -31.55 -5.41 -26.34
CA LYS A 83 -30.22 -5.38 -26.98
C LYS A 83 -29.08 -5.85 -26.07
N LYS A 84 -29.38 -6.74 -25.13
CA LYS A 84 -28.40 -7.39 -24.26
C LYS A 84 -27.97 -8.74 -24.84
N ASN A 85 -26.78 -9.16 -24.47
CA ASN A 85 -26.25 -10.49 -24.71
C ASN A 85 -25.43 -10.91 -23.49
N VAL A 86 -25.92 -11.87 -22.69
CA VAL A 86 -25.17 -12.43 -21.56
C VAL A 86 -24.48 -13.72 -22.02
N ILE A 87 -23.17 -13.82 -21.79
CA ILE A 87 -22.35 -14.97 -22.19
C ILE A 87 -21.72 -15.57 -20.94
N ASN A 88 -22.05 -16.83 -20.65
CA ASN A 88 -21.41 -17.55 -19.55
C ASN A 88 -20.05 -18.13 -20.02
N THR A 89 -18.95 -17.42 -19.72
CA THR A 89 -17.59 -17.83 -20.10
C THR A 89 -16.53 -17.11 -19.27
N ASP A 90 -15.28 -17.55 -19.39
CA ASP A 90 -14.14 -16.84 -18.86
C ASP A 90 -13.84 -15.58 -19.70
N PHE A 91 -13.71 -14.43 -19.04
CA PHE A 91 -13.44 -13.16 -19.73
C PHE A 91 -12.10 -13.15 -20.46
N HIS A 92 -11.04 -13.76 -19.91
CA HIS A 92 -9.74 -13.75 -20.59
C HIS A 92 -9.79 -14.59 -21.87
N LEU A 93 -10.52 -15.71 -21.85
CA LEU A 93 -10.82 -16.49 -23.04
C LEU A 93 -11.58 -15.65 -24.08
N TYR A 94 -12.73 -15.07 -23.69
CA TYR A 94 -13.53 -14.20 -24.58
C TYR A 94 -12.67 -13.06 -25.17
N CYS A 95 -11.86 -12.40 -24.34
CA CYS A 95 -10.98 -11.31 -24.73
C CYS A 95 -9.93 -11.73 -25.77
N ASN A 96 -9.49 -12.99 -25.76
CA ASN A 96 -8.51 -13.53 -26.70
C ASN A 96 -9.13 -13.99 -28.01
N GLU A 97 -10.38 -14.42 -28.01
CA GLU A 97 -11.07 -14.97 -29.20
C GLU A 97 -11.91 -13.94 -29.95
N THR A 98 -12.45 -12.93 -29.25
CA THR A 98 -13.31 -11.93 -29.87
C THR A 98 -12.56 -10.98 -30.81
N THR A 99 -13.24 -10.58 -31.88
CA THR A 99 -12.82 -9.49 -32.77
C THR A 99 -13.61 -8.20 -32.53
N GLU A 100 -14.61 -8.26 -31.65
CA GLU A 100 -15.47 -7.12 -31.32
C GLU A 100 -14.69 -6.01 -30.61
N LYS A 101 -15.15 -4.77 -30.79
CA LYS A 101 -14.62 -3.58 -30.14
C LYS A 101 -15.75 -2.76 -29.55
N PHE A 102 -15.51 -2.18 -28.38
CA PHE A 102 -16.54 -1.50 -27.59
C PHE A 102 -16.24 -0.01 -27.46
N ASP A 103 -17.30 0.80 -27.38
CA ASP A 103 -17.20 2.23 -27.08
C ASP A 103 -17.03 2.45 -25.57
N LEU A 104 -17.62 1.59 -24.75
CA LEU A 104 -17.61 1.70 -23.30
C LEU A 104 -17.44 0.31 -22.68
N VAL A 105 -16.48 0.15 -21.77
CA VAL A 105 -16.42 -1.01 -20.88
C VAL A 105 -16.66 -0.55 -19.45
N VAL A 106 -17.60 -1.17 -18.75
CA VAL A 106 -17.89 -0.88 -17.34
C VAL A 106 -17.78 -2.14 -16.50
N GLY A 107 -17.62 -2.01 -15.19
CA GLY A 107 -17.75 -3.18 -14.32
C GLY A 107 -17.13 -3.03 -12.93
N ASN A 108 -17.14 -4.14 -12.20
CA ASN A 108 -16.39 -4.32 -10.97
C ASN A 108 -15.63 -5.65 -11.05
N PRO A 109 -14.38 -5.65 -11.55
CA PRO A 109 -13.61 -6.87 -11.74
C PRO A 109 -13.36 -7.63 -10.42
N PRO A 110 -13.12 -8.94 -10.45
CA PRO A 110 -12.96 -9.74 -9.23
C PRO A 110 -11.66 -9.41 -8.47
N TYR A 111 -11.72 -9.39 -7.13
CA TYR A 111 -10.60 -9.01 -6.25
C TYR A 111 -9.83 -10.23 -5.70
N ILE A 112 -9.65 -11.26 -6.53
CA ILE A 112 -8.96 -12.49 -6.16
C ILE A 112 -7.47 -12.46 -6.49
N ARG A 113 -6.64 -12.93 -5.56
CA ARG A 113 -5.24 -13.18 -5.87
C ARG A 113 -5.17 -14.26 -6.95
N TYR A 114 -4.33 -14.03 -7.92
CA TYR A 114 -4.22 -14.90 -9.09
C TYR A 114 -3.88 -16.35 -8.77
N GLN A 115 -3.23 -16.62 -7.64
CA GLN A 115 -2.93 -17.96 -7.14
C GLN A 115 -4.16 -18.83 -6.93
N TYR A 116 -5.36 -18.22 -6.91
CA TYR A 116 -6.64 -18.91 -6.79
C TYR A 116 -7.28 -19.24 -8.13
N PHE A 117 -6.76 -18.73 -9.27
CA PHE A 117 -7.23 -19.14 -10.59
C PHE A 117 -6.76 -20.54 -10.96
N GLN A 118 -7.58 -21.25 -11.73
CA GLN A 118 -7.20 -22.50 -12.38
C GLN A 118 -6.12 -22.22 -13.43
N GLU A 119 -5.24 -23.20 -13.68
CA GLU A 119 -4.09 -23.05 -14.59
C GLU A 119 -4.48 -22.58 -16.00
N GLU A 120 -5.63 -23.01 -16.51
CA GLU A 120 -6.16 -22.59 -17.81
C GLU A 120 -6.48 -21.09 -17.87
N GLN A 121 -7.19 -20.56 -16.86
CA GLN A 121 -7.47 -19.13 -16.73
C GLN A 121 -6.18 -18.32 -16.60
N GLN A 122 -5.18 -18.91 -15.93
CA GLN A 122 -3.88 -18.27 -15.83
C GLN A 122 -3.22 -18.14 -17.22
N ASN A 123 -3.31 -19.16 -18.05
CA ASN A 123 -2.75 -19.13 -19.40
C ASN A 123 -3.45 -18.10 -20.29
N GLU A 124 -4.77 -17.97 -20.20
CA GLU A 124 -5.51 -16.96 -20.96
C GLU A 124 -5.17 -15.53 -20.52
N ALA A 125 -5.05 -15.27 -19.21
CA ALA A 125 -4.64 -13.98 -18.69
C ALA A 125 -3.20 -13.61 -19.12
N ILE A 126 -2.28 -14.59 -19.19
CA ILE A 126 -0.91 -14.38 -19.69
C ILE A 126 -0.94 -13.93 -21.16
N LYS A 127 -1.78 -14.54 -22.01
CA LYS A 127 -1.92 -14.13 -23.42
C LYS A 127 -2.40 -12.68 -23.54
N VAL A 128 -3.35 -12.24 -22.71
CA VAL A 128 -3.81 -10.84 -22.66
C VAL A 128 -2.65 -9.90 -22.32
N PHE A 129 -1.86 -10.22 -21.29
CA PHE A 129 -0.68 -9.42 -20.91
C PHE A 129 0.35 -9.33 -22.03
N ASN A 130 0.63 -10.44 -22.71
CA ASN A 130 1.59 -10.48 -23.81
C ASN A 130 1.14 -9.58 -24.98
N ARG A 131 -0.15 -9.57 -25.31
CA ARG A 131 -0.73 -8.66 -26.32
C ARG A 131 -0.55 -7.19 -25.94
N ALA A 132 -0.66 -6.86 -24.65
CA ALA A 132 -0.39 -5.53 -24.10
C ALA A 132 1.11 -5.21 -23.92
N LYS A 133 2.02 -6.15 -24.25
CA LYS A 133 3.47 -6.04 -24.01
C LYS A 133 3.84 -5.83 -22.54
N LEU A 134 3.04 -6.39 -21.62
CA LEU A 134 3.26 -6.33 -20.18
C LEU A 134 3.81 -7.64 -19.64
N LYS A 135 4.63 -7.58 -18.59
CA LYS A 135 5.14 -8.79 -17.93
C LYS A 135 4.14 -9.30 -16.90
N TYR A 136 3.77 -10.55 -17.07
CA TYR A 136 2.89 -11.26 -16.16
C TYR A 136 3.63 -11.63 -14.85
N SER A 137 2.96 -11.50 -13.69
CA SER A 137 3.53 -11.84 -12.37
C SER A 137 2.52 -12.59 -11.51
N LYS A 138 2.96 -13.68 -10.86
CA LYS A 138 2.13 -14.48 -9.92
C LYS A 138 1.69 -13.72 -8.66
N LEU A 139 2.19 -12.50 -8.45
CA LEU A 139 1.79 -11.59 -7.38
C LEU A 139 0.64 -10.64 -7.78
N THR A 140 0.27 -10.62 -9.06
CA THR A 140 -0.80 -9.76 -9.59
C THR A 140 -2.17 -10.22 -9.10
N ASN A 141 -3.08 -9.27 -8.89
CA ASN A 141 -4.48 -9.53 -8.57
C ASN A 141 -5.32 -9.56 -9.85
N ALA A 142 -6.38 -10.36 -9.91
CA ALA A 142 -7.21 -10.60 -11.08
C ALA A 142 -7.72 -9.31 -11.75
N TRP A 143 -8.19 -8.33 -10.97
CA TRP A 143 -8.70 -7.07 -11.52
C TRP A 143 -7.73 -6.37 -12.49
N VAL A 144 -6.41 -6.57 -12.35
CA VAL A 144 -5.40 -5.99 -13.25
C VAL A 144 -5.55 -6.56 -14.67
N SER A 145 -5.72 -7.88 -14.84
CA SER A 145 -5.87 -8.48 -16.17
C SER A 145 -7.19 -8.10 -16.82
N PHE A 146 -8.25 -7.92 -16.03
CA PHE A 146 -9.53 -7.41 -16.52
C PHE A 146 -9.41 -5.99 -17.08
N VAL A 147 -8.74 -5.09 -16.36
CA VAL A 147 -8.52 -3.71 -16.84
C VAL A 147 -7.68 -3.69 -18.12
N VAL A 148 -6.60 -4.47 -18.19
CA VAL A 148 -5.76 -4.58 -19.40
C VAL A 148 -6.56 -5.14 -20.58
N GLY A 149 -7.22 -6.29 -20.41
CA GLY A 149 -8.01 -6.93 -21.46
C GLY A 149 -9.13 -6.02 -21.97
N SER A 150 -9.88 -5.41 -21.06
CA SER A 150 -10.95 -4.46 -21.39
C SER A 150 -10.41 -3.26 -22.17
N SER A 151 -9.24 -2.74 -21.81
CA SER A 151 -8.59 -1.66 -22.55
C SER A 151 -8.24 -2.08 -23.98
N LEU A 152 -7.76 -3.31 -24.19
CA LEU A 152 -7.46 -3.85 -25.51
C LEU A 152 -8.70 -4.07 -26.37
N LEU A 153 -9.90 -4.18 -25.79
CA LEU A 153 -11.16 -4.33 -26.51
C LEU A 153 -11.84 -2.98 -26.85
N LEU A 154 -11.23 -1.85 -26.49
CA LEU A 154 -11.78 -0.54 -26.84
C LEU A 154 -11.59 -0.17 -28.31
N LYS A 155 -12.55 0.59 -28.84
CA LYS A 155 -12.43 1.39 -30.06
C LYS A 155 -11.47 2.58 -29.87
N GLU A 156 -11.22 3.35 -30.93
CA GLU A 156 -10.26 4.45 -30.89
C GLU A 156 -10.61 5.59 -29.94
N LYS A 157 -11.89 5.83 -29.69
CA LYS A 157 -12.38 6.84 -28.73
C LYS A 157 -13.12 6.22 -27.55
N GLY A 158 -12.76 4.98 -27.22
CA GLY A 158 -13.43 4.20 -26.19
C GLY A 158 -13.13 4.69 -24.77
N LYS A 159 -13.99 4.31 -23.83
CA LYS A 159 -13.90 4.64 -22.41
C LYS A 159 -13.96 3.39 -21.54
N ILE A 160 -13.31 3.42 -20.38
CA ILE A 160 -13.54 2.44 -19.31
C ILE A 160 -14.01 3.11 -18.04
N GLY A 161 -14.91 2.46 -17.31
CA GLY A 161 -15.35 2.85 -15.98
C GLY A 161 -15.39 1.66 -15.04
N PHE A 162 -14.42 1.54 -14.15
CA PHE A 162 -14.31 0.39 -13.24
C PHE A 162 -14.31 0.78 -11.77
N VAL A 163 -14.87 -0.10 -10.95
CA VAL A 163 -14.62 -0.12 -9.50
C VAL A 163 -13.44 -1.06 -9.24
N ILE A 164 -12.35 -0.54 -8.69
CA ILE A 164 -11.14 -1.34 -8.45
C ILE A 164 -10.50 -1.02 -7.10
N PRO A 165 -9.66 -1.91 -6.54
CA PRO A 165 -8.98 -1.63 -5.28
C PRO A 165 -8.11 -0.38 -5.35
N ALA A 166 -8.13 0.43 -4.28
CA ALA A 166 -7.24 1.60 -4.11
C ALA A 166 -5.75 1.23 -4.10
N GLU A 167 -5.44 -0.08 -4.03
CA GLU A 167 -4.11 -0.63 -4.27
C GLU A 167 -3.50 -0.12 -5.58
N LEU A 168 -4.31 0.15 -6.63
CA LEU A 168 -3.86 0.77 -7.89
C LEU A 168 -2.95 1.97 -7.65
N LEU A 169 -3.19 2.78 -6.60
CA LEU A 169 -2.49 4.05 -6.41
C LEU A 169 -1.06 3.90 -5.89
N GLN A 170 -0.78 2.82 -5.16
CA GLN A 170 0.38 2.78 -4.25
C GLN A 170 1.17 1.48 -4.24
N VAL A 171 0.59 0.35 -4.66
CA VAL A 171 1.28 -0.95 -4.59
C VAL A 171 2.22 -1.15 -5.78
N SER A 172 3.31 -1.87 -5.55
CA SER A 172 4.34 -2.10 -6.56
C SER A 172 3.89 -3.02 -7.69
N TYR A 173 3.05 -4.02 -7.41
CA TYR A 173 2.62 -4.95 -8.46
C TYR A 173 1.74 -4.27 -9.54
N ALA A 174 1.05 -3.18 -9.18
CA ALA A 174 0.22 -2.40 -10.09
C ALA A 174 1.01 -1.33 -10.86
N GLN A 175 2.34 -1.26 -10.71
CA GLN A 175 3.18 -0.29 -11.41
C GLN A 175 3.06 -0.41 -12.93
N GLN A 176 3.21 -1.62 -13.47
CA GLN A 176 3.08 -1.86 -14.91
C GLN A 176 1.69 -1.46 -15.45
N LEU A 177 0.64 -1.64 -14.63
CA LEU A 177 -0.70 -1.20 -14.99
C LEU A 177 -0.79 0.33 -15.04
N ARG A 178 -0.26 1.04 -14.04
CA ARG A 178 -0.23 2.50 -14.05
C ARG A 178 0.50 3.04 -15.27
N GLU A 179 1.66 2.48 -15.60
CA GLU A 179 2.42 2.82 -16.79
C GLU A 179 1.60 2.56 -18.07
N PHE A 180 0.96 1.39 -18.17
CA PHE A 180 0.06 1.07 -19.29
C PHE A 180 -1.08 2.10 -19.42
N LEU A 181 -1.82 2.35 -18.35
CA LEU A 181 -2.95 3.28 -18.36
C LEU A 181 -2.53 4.70 -18.74
N ALA A 182 -1.41 5.17 -18.20
CA ALA A 182 -0.83 6.49 -18.47
C ALA A 182 -0.55 6.73 -19.95
N HIS A 183 -0.08 5.72 -20.68
CA HIS A 183 0.22 5.83 -22.11
C HIS A 183 -0.97 5.45 -23.00
N PHE A 184 -1.88 4.61 -22.51
CA PHE A 184 -3.00 4.12 -23.29
C PHE A 184 -4.19 5.10 -23.32
N TYR A 185 -4.40 5.86 -22.24
CA TYR A 185 -5.51 6.79 -22.10
C TYR A 185 -5.06 8.23 -22.05
N ASN A 186 -5.84 9.12 -22.66
CA ASN A 186 -5.57 10.55 -22.69
C ASN A 186 -6.10 11.28 -21.47
N LYS A 187 -7.19 10.79 -20.90
CA LYS A 187 -7.78 11.31 -19.68
C LYS A 187 -8.00 10.17 -18.71
N ILE A 188 -7.53 10.35 -17.49
CA ILE A 188 -7.73 9.41 -16.38
C ILE A 188 -8.35 10.19 -15.24
N ASN A 189 -9.57 9.85 -14.83
CA ASN A 189 -10.13 10.37 -13.60
C ASN A 189 -10.17 9.26 -12.57
N ILE A 190 -9.74 9.58 -11.36
CA ILE A 190 -9.77 8.70 -10.21
C ILE A 190 -10.67 9.33 -9.17
N ILE A 191 -11.72 8.63 -8.78
CA ILE A 191 -12.58 9.04 -7.68
C ILE A 191 -12.31 8.12 -6.49
N SER A 192 -11.93 8.70 -5.36
CA SER A 192 -11.82 7.97 -4.10
C SER A 192 -12.83 8.47 -3.08
N PHE A 193 -12.99 7.71 -1.99
CA PHE A 193 -13.96 7.99 -0.95
C PHE A 193 -13.27 8.05 0.42
N GLU A 194 -13.69 9.01 1.27
CA GLU A 194 -13.23 9.09 2.65
C GLU A 194 -13.75 7.93 3.51
N LYS A 195 -14.97 7.46 3.21
CA LYS A 195 -15.61 6.30 3.85
C LYS A 195 -15.56 5.07 2.95
N LEU A 196 -15.59 3.89 3.58
CA LEU A 196 -15.83 2.64 2.87
C LEU A 196 -17.21 2.68 2.21
N VAL A 197 -17.25 2.42 0.90
CA VAL A 197 -18.50 2.43 0.11
C VAL A 197 -19.16 1.06 0.02
N PHE A 198 -18.42 0.01 0.38
CA PHE A 198 -18.96 -1.34 0.48
C PHE A 198 -19.12 -1.69 1.97
N PRO A 199 -20.33 -2.01 2.44
CA PRO A 199 -20.60 -2.21 3.87
C PRO A 199 -19.89 -3.44 4.46
N ASP A 200 -19.75 -4.51 3.67
CA ASP A 200 -19.30 -5.81 4.18
C ASP A 200 -17.79 -6.05 4.00
N ILE A 201 -17.04 -5.08 3.44
CA ILE A 201 -15.60 -5.22 3.19
C ILE A 201 -14.79 -4.02 3.68
N GLN A 202 -13.65 -4.34 4.29
CA GLN A 202 -12.64 -3.35 4.69
C GLN A 202 -11.69 -2.97 3.55
N GLN A 203 -12.04 -3.30 2.29
CA GLN A 203 -11.21 -3.01 1.13
C GLN A 203 -11.55 -1.61 0.59
N GLU A 204 -10.56 -0.74 0.56
CA GLU A 204 -10.68 0.55 -0.10
C GLU A 204 -10.71 0.35 -1.63
N VAL A 205 -11.61 1.08 -2.29
CA VAL A 205 -11.78 1.10 -3.74
C VAL A 205 -11.63 2.52 -4.29
N VAL A 206 -11.41 2.60 -5.60
CA VAL A 206 -11.49 3.81 -6.40
C VAL A 206 -12.36 3.55 -7.62
N LEU A 207 -13.00 4.59 -8.13
CA LEU A 207 -13.58 4.58 -9.47
C LEU A 207 -12.49 5.01 -10.44
N LEU A 208 -12.12 4.13 -11.36
CA LEU A 208 -11.19 4.39 -12.45
C LEU A 208 -11.98 4.69 -13.71
N LEU A 209 -11.91 5.94 -14.17
CA LEU A 209 -12.65 6.44 -15.33
C LEU A 209 -11.66 6.94 -16.38
N CYS A 210 -11.44 6.17 -17.44
CA CYS A 210 -10.44 6.52 -18.45
C CYS A 210 -11.09 6.72 -19.83
N GLU A 211 -10.59 7.68 -20.58
CA GLU A 211 -11.09 8.04 -21.92
C GLU A 211 -9.92 8.19 -22.91
N LYS A 212 -10.09 7.58 -24.09
CA LYS A 212 -9.30 7.88 -25.27
C LYS A 212 -9.94 9.04 -26.02
N ASN A 213 -9.17 10.07 -26.36
CA ASN A 213 -9.64 11.19 -27.16
C ASN A 213 -8.84 11.40 -28.46
N GLY A 214 -7.79 10.60 -28.68
CA GLY A 214 -6.94 10.66 -29.88
C GLY A 214 -5.98 11.86 -29.91
N SER A 215 -5.81 12.56 -28.79
CA SER A 215 -4.75 13.57 -28.63
C SER A 215 -3.45 12.93 -28.17
N ASP A 216 -2.35 13.69 -28.19
CA ASP A 216 -1.08 13.28 -27.55
C ASP A 216 -0.99 13.74 -26.09
N SER A 217 -2.04 14.37 -25.57
CA SER A 217 -2.09 14.85 -24.19
C SER A 217 -2.58 13.75 -23.26
N HIS A 218 -1.86 13.56 -22.16
CA HIS A 218 -2.16 12.58 -21.11
C HIS A 218 -2.30 13.30 -19.78
N LEU A 219 -3.53 13.37 -19.29
CA LEU A 219 -3.91 14.11 -18.10
C LEU A 219 -4.63 13.20 -17.13
N ILE A 220 -4.45 13.49 -15.85
CA ILE A 220 -5.05 12.77 -14.76
C ILE A 220 -5.71 13.74 -13.81
N GLU A 221 -6.84 13.35 -13.24
CA GLU A 221 -7.47 14.08 -12.17
C GLU A 221 -7.83 13.12 -11.05
N HIS A 222 -7.77 13.64 -9.84
CA HIS A 222 -8.18 12.90 -8.67
C HIS A 222 -9.18 13.73 -7.88
N LEU A 223 -10.34 13.13 -7.61
CA LEU A 223 -11.38 13.70 -6.76
C LEU A 223 -11.63 12.80 -5.56
N GLU A 224 -11.63 13.39 -4.37
CA GLU A 224 -12.02 12.69 -3.14
C GLU A 224 -13.43 13.14 -2.75
N LEU A 225 -14.33 12.16 -2.62
CA LEU A 225 -15.69 12.35 -2.13
C LEU A 225 -15.79 11.83 -0.71
N ARG A 226 -16.83 12.25 0.04
CA ARG A 226 -17.02 11.74 1.40
C ARG A 226 -17.46 10.29 1.39
N ASP A 227 -18.48 9.98 0.61
CA ASP A 227 -19.04 8.64 0.43
C ASP A 227 -19.81 8.52 -0.90
N ALA A 228 -20.43 7.36 -1.16
CA ALA A 228 -21.12 7.10 -2.42
C ALA A 228 -22.30 8.05 -2.69
N SER A 229 -22.89 8.67 -1.66
CA SER A 229 -24.03 9.58 -1.86
C SER A 229 -23.65 10.90 -2.53
N ASP A 230 -22.38 11.30 -2.44
CA ASP A 230 -21.88 12.50 -3.10
C ASP A 230 -21.80 12.34 -4.63
N LEU A 231 -21.79 11.11 -5.15
CA LEU A 231 -21.76 10.83 -6.59
C LEU A 231 -23.01 11.36 -7.30
N GLU A 232 -24.16 11.34 -6.64
CA GLU A 232 -25.43 11.82 -7.21
C GLU A 232 -25.37 13.33 -7.52
N LYS A 233 -24.67 14.08 -6.68
CA LYS A 233 -24.54 15.54 -6.76
C LYS A 233 -23.36 15.98 -7.62
N LEU A 234 -22.44 15.08 -7.94
CA LEU A 234 -21.25 15.39 -8.70
C LEU A 234 -21.60 15.73 -10.16
N ASP A 235 -21.22 16.93 -10.60
CA ASP A 235 -21.27 17.28 -12.02
C ASP A 235 -20.14 16.57 -12.77
N VAL A 236 -20.53 15.58 -13.59
CA VAL A 236 -19.62 14.82 -14.46
C VAL A 236 -18.87 15.69 -15.47
N ASN A 237 -19.29 16.94 -15.72
CA ASN A 237 -18.55 17.85 -16.60
C ASN A 237 -17.18 18.24 -16.02
N ILE A 238 -17.03 18.23 -14.70
CA ILE A 238 -15.73 18.50 -14.05
C ILE A 238 -14.70 17.44 -14.49
N LEU A 239 -15.15 16.20 -14.71
CA LEU A 239 -14.30 15.07 -15.16
C LEU A 239 -13.87 15.16 -16.63
N LYS A 240 -14.43 16.10 -17.41
CA LYS A 240 -14.09 16.27 -18.82
C LYS A 240 -12.76 16.99 -19.03
N SER A 241 -12.29 17.73 -18.02
CA SER A 241 -11.13 18.60 -18.10
C SER A 241 -10.14 18.32 -16.96
N PRO A 242 -9.54 17.12 -16.92
CA PRO A 242 -8.48 16.84 -15.95
C PRO A 242 -7.34 17.85 -16.11
N SER A 243 -6.80 18.33 -15.00
CA SER A 243 -5.84 19.44 -15.02
C SER A 243 -4.39 18.98 -14.81
N LYS A 244 -4.18 17.84 -14.14
CA LYS A 244 -2.85 17.41 -13.69
C LYS A 244 -2.14 16.63 -14.78
N LYS A 245 -0.86 16.91 -14.98
CA LYS A 245 -0.02 16.20 -15.95
C LYS A 245 0.39 14.85 -15.39
N ILE A 246 0.36 13.82 -16.23
CA ILE A 246 0.86 12.52 -15.83
C ILE A 246 2.39 12.55 -15.76
N ASP A 247 2.96 12.25 -14.59
CA ASP A 247 4.37 11.91 -14.48
C ASP A 247 4.60 10.45 -14.86
N PHE A 248 5.16 10.26 -16.06
CA PHE A 248 5.54 8.95 -16.59
C PHE A 248 6.75 8.32 -15.88
N LYS A 249 7.45 9.07 -15.02
CA LYS A 249 8.60 8.59 -14.24
C LYS A 249 8.22 8.18 -12.81
N SER A 250 7.08 8.66 -12.30
CA SER A 250 6.63 8.35 -10.95
C SER A 250 6.06 6.94 -10.86
N ASN A 251 6.52 6.22 -9.84
CA ASN A 251 6.08 4.86 -9.57
C ASN A 251 4.79 4.79 -8.75
N LYS A 252 4.22 5.92 -8.29
CA LYS A 252 3.01 5.96 -7.44
C LYS A 252 2.08 7.09 -7.87
N TRP A 253 0.77 6.82 -7.84
CA TRP A 253 -0.26 7.81 -8.14
C TRP A 253 -0.77 8.54 -6.89
N THR A 254 -0.19 8.28 -5.72
CA THR A 254 -0.44 9.05 -4.49
C THR A 254 -0.16 10.56 -4.65
N TYR A 255 0.66 10.97 -5.63
CA TYR A 255 0.87 12.39 -5.91
C TYR A 255 -0.40 13.11 -6.38
N TYR A 256 -1.35 12.42 -7.00
CA TYR A 256 -2.52 13.10 -7.58
C TYR A 256 -3.55 13.55 -6.54
N PHE A 257 -3.39 13.16 -5.28
CA PHE A 257 -4.08 13.81 -4.14
C PHE A 257 -3.63 15.25 -3.91
N LEU A 258 -2.54 15.67 -4.54
CA LEU A 258 -1.99 17.01 -4.48
C LEU A 258 -2.39 17.82 -5.71
N GLU A 259 -2.28 19.14 -5.59
CA GLU A 259 -2.43 20.08 -6.68
C GLU A 259 -1.16 20.13 -7.54
N GLN A 260 -1.27 20.61 -8.79
CA GLN A 260 -0.13 20.61 -9.71
C GLN A 260 1.09 21.37 -9.16
N GLU A 261 0.90 22.50 -8.45
CA GLU A 261 2.01 23.23 -7.81
C GLU A 261 2.75 22.38 -6.77
N GLU A 262 2.02 21.57 -6.00
CA GLU A 262 2.59 20.68 -4.99
C GLU A 262 3.33 19.50 -5.63
N ILE A 263 2.79 18.95 -6.72
CA ILE A 263 3.43 17.88 -7.51
C ILE A 263 4.74 18.38 -8.10
N ASP A 264 4.69 19.52 -8.81
CA ASP A 264 5.86 20.15 -9.43
C ASP A 264 6.95 20.44 -8.40
N PHE A 265 6.55 20.89 -7.20
CA PHE A 265 7.47 21.10 -6.10
C PHE A 265 8.17 19.80 -5.69
N LEU A 266 7.45 18.71 -5.43
CA LEU A 266 8.06 17.45 -5.00
C LEU A 266 8.97 16.86 -6.08
N GLU A 267 8.58 16.90 -7.35
CA GLU A 267 9.37 16.37 -8.46
C GLU A 267 10.69 17.13 -8.65
N GLN A 268 10.69 18.44 -8.42
CA GLN A 268 11.83 19.30 -8.70
C GLN A 268 12.72 19.52 -7.48
N ILE A 269 12.18 19.50 -6.26
CA ILE A 269 12.90 19.96 -5.06
C ILE A 269 14.14 19.11 -4.77
N ALA A 270 14.06 17.79 -4.96
CA ALA A 270 15.19 16.88 -4.79
C ALA A 270 16.37 17.27 -5.69
N LYS A 271 16.09 17.58 -6.97
CA LYS A 271 17.10 17.98 -7.96
C LYS A 271 17.60 19.40 -7.71
N LYS A 272 16.68 20.35 -7.49
CA LYS A 272 16.96 21.77 -7.29
C LYS A 272 17.86 22.00 -6.08
N ARG A 273 17.61 21.28 -4.98
CA ARG A 273 18.32 21.42 -3.71
C ARG A 273 19.35 20.32 -3.46
N LYS A 274 19.52 19.40 -4.43
CA LYS A 274 20.42 18.23 -4.34
C LYS A 274 20.20 17.43 -3.04
N VAL A 275 18.93 17.24 -2.67
CA VAL A 275 18.57 16.52 -1.45
C VAL A 275 18.79 15.03 -1.68
N PRO A 276 19.65 14.38 -0.88
CA PRO A 276 19.87 12.94 -0.99
C PRO A 276 18.71 12.15 -0.38
N THR A 277 18.74 10.83 -0.51
CA THR A 277 17.77 9.90 0.09
C THR A 277 18.38 9.17 1.28
N ILE A 278 17.56 8.49 2.07
CA ILE A 278 18.04 7.56 3.11
C ILE A 278 19.05 6.55 2.55
N SER A 279 18.83 6.03 1.34
CA SER A 279 19.72 5.03 0.72
C SER A 279 21.12 5.56 0.39
N ASN A 280 21.29 6.88 0.32
CA ASN A 280 22.61 7.49 0.16
C ASN A 280 23.49 7.31 1.41
N TYR A 281 22.89 7.16 2.60
CA TYR A 281 23.60 7.11 3.89
C TYR A 281 23.39 5.83 4.70
N ALA A 282 22.38 5.03 4.40
CA ALA A 282 22.09 3.80 5.11
C ALA A 282 21.41 2.76 4.22
N SER A 283 21.51 1.47 4.57
CA SER A 283 20.63 0.43 4.06
C SER A 283 19.49 0.18 5.04
N VAL A 284 18.30 -0.09 4.50
CA VAL A 284 17.13 -0.47 5.30
C VAL A 284 16.83 -1.93 4.98
N GLU A 285 16.68 -2.75 6.02
CA GLU A 285 16.34 -4.16 5.91
C GLU A 285 15.11 -4.48 6.77
N VAL A 286 14.37 -5.52 6.40
CA VAL A 286 13.30 -6.04 7.26
C VAL A 286 13.87 -6.47 8.63
N GLY A 287 13.05 -6.35 9.67
CA GLY A 287 13.36 -6.92 10.97
C GLY A 287 13.52 -8.45 10.94
N ILE A 288 14.05 -9.00 12.03
CA ILE A 288 14.39 -10.42 12.13
C ILE A 288 13.13 -11.26 11.95
N THR A 289 13.18 -12.21 11.01
CA THR A 289 12.07 -13.15 10.82
C THR A 289 12.30 -14.43 11.61
N THR A 290 11.78 -14.46 12.83
CA THR A 290 11.95 -15.60 13.74
C THR A 290 11.21 -16.87 13.28
N GLY A 291 10.11 -16.70 12.53
CA GLY A 291 9.19 -17.80 12.16
C GLY A 291 8.14 -18.11 13.22
N ALA A 292 8.35 -17.67 14.46
CA ALA A 292 7.42 -17.82 15.59
C ALA A 292 7.69 -16.72 16.63
N ASN A 293 7.32 -15.47 16.32
CA ASN A 293 7.65 -14.31 17.16
C ASN A 293 7.21 -14.51 18.62
N ASP A 294 6.05 -15.12 18.85
CA ASP A 294 5.55 -15.30 20.21
C ASP A 294 6.39 -16.25 21.08
N TYR A 295 7.13 -17.16 20.45
CA TYR A 295 8.06 -18.08 21.12
C TYR A 295 9.43 -17.44 21.33
N PHE A 296 9.99 -16.78 20.31
CA PHE A 296 11.34 -16.23 20.39
C PHE A 296 11.43 -14.87 21.09
N THR A 297 10.30 -14.18 21.28
CA THR A 297 10.27 -12.84 21.87
C THR A 297 9.50 -12.92 23.19
N VAL A 298 10.20 -12.67 24.31
CA VAL A 298 9.71 -13.05 25.64
C VAL A 298 9.86 -11.93 26.67
N PRO A 299 8.96 -11.86 27.66
CA PRO A 299 9.11 -10.98 28.81
C PRO A 299 10.15 -11.54 29.79
N LEU A 300 10.63 -10.69 30.71
CA LEU A 300 11.64 -11.07 31.71
C LEU A 300 11.27 -12.33 32.54
N PRO A 301 10.01 -12.56 32.97
CA PRO A 301 9.66 -13.75 33.74
C PRO A 301 9.95 -15.08 33.04
N VAL A 302 9.87 -15.12 31.70
CA VAL A 302 10.21 -16.34 30.94
C VAL A 302 11.72 -16.57 30.94
N VAL A 303 12.50 -15.49 30.82
CA VAL A 303 13.96 -15.56 30.90
C VAL A 303 14.38 -16.10 32.28
N GLU A 304 13.73 -15.65 33.35
CA GLU A 304 14.03 -16.09 34.72
C GLU A 304 13.56 -17.53 34.99
N ALA A 305 12.35 -17.90 34.58
CA ALA A 305 11.78 -19.23 34.80
C ALA A 305 12.58 -20.37 34.14
N TYR A 306 13.23 -20.07 33.00
CA TYR A 306 14.04 -21.03 32.25
C TYR A 306 15.54 -20.74 32.30
N ASP A 307 15.99 -19.82 33.16
CA ASP A 307 17.39 -19.41 33.29
C ASP A 307 18.07 -19.08 31.94
N LEU A 308 17.41 -18.29 31.10
CA LEU A 308 17.85 -18.02 29.72
C LEU A 308 18.70 -16.76 29.57
N LYS A 309 19.31 -16.27 30.65
CA LYS A 309 19.98 -14.95 30.67
C LYS A 309 21.06 -14.82 29.59
N GLU A 310 21.84 -15.88 29.34
CA GLU A 310 22.90 -15.87 28.32
C GLU A 310 22.37 -15.84 26.87
N TYR A 311 21.18 -16.42 26.66
CA TYR A 311 20.49 -16.49 25.36
C TYR A 311 19.57 -15.28 25.12
N ALA A 312 19.21 -14.55 26.15
CA ALA A 312 18.30 -13.41 26.09
C ALA A 312 19.04 -12.13 25.68
N LYS A 313 18.75 -11.62 24.48
CA LYS A 313 19.29 -10.35 23.99
C LYS A 313 18.29 -9.20 24.12
N PRO A 314 18.74 -7.95 24.31
CA PRO A 314 17.85 -6.79 24.34
C PRO A 314 16.96 -6.72 23.10
N MET A 315 15.69 -6.39 23.26
CA MET A 315 14.75 -6.35 22.16
C MET A 315 13.74 -5.22 22.32
N VAL A 316 13.36 -4.66 21.16
CA VAL A 316 12.18 -3.83 20.98
C VAL A 316 11.22 -4.54 20.03
N GLY A 317 10.12 -5.03 20.59
CA GLY A 317 9.10 -5.80 19.88
C GLY A 317 7.93 -4.97 19.39
N ARG A 318 7.66 -3.79 19.97
CA ARG A 318 6.52 -2.94 19.59
C ARG A 318 6.87 -1.46 19.60
N SER A 319 6.22 -0.69 18.73
CA SER A 319 6.39 0.75 18.61
C SER A 319 6.06 1.54 19.89
N VAL A 320 5.15 1.02 20.73
CA VAL A 320 4.79 1.61 22.03
C VAL A 320 5.89 1.52 23.09
N GLN A 321 6.92 0.71 22.84
CA GLN A 321 8.07 0.56 23.74
C GLN A 321 9.14 1.64 23.49
N VAL A 322 8.98 2.45 22.43
CA VAL A 322 9.91 3.51 22.04
C VAL A 322 9.20 4.85 22.17
N ASN A 323 9.71 5.69 23.07
CA ASN A 323 9.09 6.97 23.42
C ASN A 323 9.74 8.19 22.76
N SER A 324 10.86 8.02 22.06
CA SER A 324 11.65 9.12 21.51
C SER A 324 12.49 8.71 20.29
N VAL A 325 13.34 9.61 19.79
CA VAL A 325 14.26 9.39 18.66
C VAL A 325 15.53 8.63 19.04
N ILE A 326 15.80 8.45 20.34
CA ILE A 326 16.87 7.58 20.84
C ILE A 326 16.24 6.47 21.70
N PHE A 327 16.56 5.22 21.40
CA PHE A 327 16.21 4.08 22.25
C PHE A 327 17.43 3.65 23.07
N THR A 328 17.44 4.06 24.35
CA THR A 328 18.56 3.86 25.27
C THR A 328 18.47 2.54 26.04
N GLU A 329 19.57 2.12 26.66
CA GLU A 329 19.56 0.97 27.57
C GLU A 329 18.57 1.18 28.74
N GLN A 330 18.41 2.43 29.21
CA GLN A 330 17.45 2.76 30.26
C GLN A 330 16.01 2.59 29.80
N ASP A 331 15.69 2.97 28.57
CA ASP A 331 14.36 2.72 27.97
C ASP A 331 14.08 1.21 27.89
N TRP A 332 15.08 0.41 27.50
CA TRP A 332 14.96 -1.05 27.52
C TRP A 332 14.76 -1.59 28.94
N LYS A 333 15.52 -1.13 29.93
CA LYS A 333 15.36 -1.52 31.35
C LYS A 333 13.95 -1.24 31.88
N LEU A 334 13.41 -0.07 31.58
CA LEU A 334 12.02 0.28 31.94
C LEU A 334 11.02 -0.65 31.26
N ASN A 335 11.21 -0.95 29.97
CA ASN A 335 10.34 -1.91 29.27
C ASN A 335 10.37 -3.30 29.93
N ARG A 336 11.52 -3.79 30.37
CA ARG A 336 11.64 -5.11 31.05
C ARG A 336 10.84 -5.22 32.34
N GLN A 337 10.59 -4.10 33.02
CA GLN A 337 9.78 -4.05 34.24
C GLN A 337 8.28 -4.18 33.97
N THR A 338 7.86 -4.18 32.70
CA THR A 338 6.48 -4.35 32.27
C THR A 338 6.25 -5.75 31.67
N LYS A 339 5.02 -6.03 31.21
CA LYS A 339 4.70 -7.26 30.45
C LYS A 339 5.25 -7.24 29.00
N ALA A 340 6.12 -6.30 28.66
CA ALA A 340 6.74 -6.21 27.34
C ALA A 340 7.59 -7.44 27.02
N LYS A 341 7.48 -7.92 25.78
CA LYS A 341 8.42 -8.88 25.18
C LYS A 341 9.74 -8.17 24.87
N ALA A 342 10.51 -7.92 25.91
CA ALA A 342 11.73 -7.10 25.88
C ALA A 342 13.01 -7.91 25.62
N HIS A 343 12.91 -9.22 25.42
CA HIS A 343 14.05 -10.08 25.10
C HIS A 343 13.80 -10.88 23.82
N LEU A 344 14.82 -10.97 22.97
CA LEU A 344 14.91 -11.94 21.88
C LEU A 344 15.75 -13.12 22.36
N LEU A 345 15.19 -14.32 22.33
CA LEU A 345 15.92 -15.54 22.61
C LEU A 345 16.74 -15.95 21.38
N VAL A 346 18.06 -15.96 21.55
CA VAL A 346 19.04 -16.33 20.52
C VAL A 346 19.81 -17.55 21.01
N PHE A 347 19.45 -18.70 20.45
CA PHE A 347 20.11 -19.96 20.75
C PHE A 347 21.23 -20.26 19.74
N PRO A 348 22.37 -20.82 20.18
CA PRO A 348 23.37 -21.36 19.27
C PRO A 348 22.92 -22.71 18.69
N ALA A 349 23.75 -23.32 17.85
CA ALA A 349 23.51 -24.69 17.36
C ALA A 349 23.40 -25.68 18.54
N LYS A 350 22.63 -26.76 18.33
CA LYS A 350 22.25 -27.73 19.37
C LYS A 350 23.43 -28.28 20.16
N GLU A 351 24.58 -28.50 19.51
CA GLU A 351 25.78 -29.05 20.12
C GLU A 351 26.34 -28.13 21.21
N LYS A 352 26.14 -26.81 21.06
CA LYS A 352 26.62 -25.78 22.01
C LYS A 352 25.65 -25.52 23.17
N ILE A 353 24.43 -26.04 23.10
CA ILE A 353 23.42 -25.95 24.19
C ILE A 353 23.53 -27.15 25.14
N ASN A 354 24.32 -28.17 24.76
CA ASN A 354 24.41 -29.42 25.48
C ASN A 354 24.77 -29.19 26.96
N GLY A 355 23.88 -29.60 27.86
CA GLY A 355 24.02 -29.43 29.32
C GLY A 355 23.20 -28.29 29.95
N HIS A 356 22.71 -27.29 29.20
CA HIS A 356 21.92 -26.20 29.79
C HIS A 356 20.45 -26.63 30.00
N LYS A 357 20.09 -27.01 31.24
CA LYS A 357 18.77 -27.58 31.58
C LYS A 357 17.60 -26.66 31.18
N GLY A 358 17.74 -25.36 31.42
CA GLY A 358 16.73 -24.35 31.12
C GLY A 358 16.39 -24.23 29.64
N ALA A 359 17.38 -23.85 28.81
CA ALA A 359 17.31 -23.85 27.34
C ALA A 359 16.75 -25.16 26.75
N ASN A 360 17.26 -26.32 27.17
CA ASN A 360 16.75 -27.61 26.67
C ASN A 360 15.28 -27.85 27.01
N SER A 361 14.84 -27.46 28.21
CA SER A 361 13.43 -27.55 28.60
C SER A 361 12.55 -26.57 27.82
N TYR A 362 13.04 -25.36 27.55
CA TYR A 362 12.32 -24.38 26.75
C TYR A 362 12.19 -24.79 25.27
N ILE A 363 13.23 -25.42 24.71
CA ILE A 363 13.20 -26.01 23.37
C ILE A 363 12.17 -27.13 23.28
N ARG A 364 12.19 -28.09 24.24
CA ARG A 364 11.17 -29.16 24.31
C ARG A 364 9.74 -28.62 24.44
N LEU A 365 9.55 -27.52 25.17
CA LEU A 365 8.25 -26.84 25.22
C LEU A 365 7.81 -26.39 23.82
N GLY A 366 8.70 -25.72 23.08
CA GLY A 366 8.42 -25.29 21.70
C GLY A 366 8.07 -26.46 20.77
N GLU A 367 8.73 -27.61 20.92
CA GLU A 367 8.41 -28.84 20.18
C GLU A 367 7.02 -29.39 20.54
N SER A 368 6.68 -29.41 21.83
CA SER A 368 5.35 -29.84 22.31
C SER A 368 4.22 -28.94 21.80
N MET A 369 4.52 -27.65 21.61
CA MET A 369 3.60 -26.65 21.03
C MET A 369 3.56 -26.70 19.50
N GLY A 370 4.38 -27.53 18.85
CA GLY A 370 4.48 -27.62 17.40
C GLY A 370 5.18 -26.44 16.72
N VAL A 371 5.93 -25.62 17.46
CA VAL A 371 6.68 -24.48 16.91
C VAL A 371 7.69 -24.95 15.88
N ASN A 372 8.31 -26.11 16.10
CA ASN A 372 9.24 -26.76 15.18
C ASN A 372 8.60 -27.18 13.84
N LYS A 373 7.26 -27.29 13.76
CA LYS A 373 6.54 -27.68 12.53
C LYS A 373 6.09 -26.48 11.69
N GLY A 374 6.38 -25.25 12.14
CA GLY A 374 6.03 -24.04 11.41
C GLY A 374 6.78 -23.93 10.07
N TYR A 375 6.20 -23.22 9.09
CA TYR A 375 6.75 -23.12 7.73
C TYR A 375 8.24 -22.74 7.66
N LYS A 376 8.69 -21.78 8.48
CA LYS A 376 10.10 -21.34 8.50
C LYS A 376 10.97 -22.09 9.49
N THR A 377 10.38 -22.61 10.56
CA THR A 377 11.11 -23.31 11.62
C THR A 377 11.37 -24.76 11.24
N GLY A 378 10.42 -25.42 10.57
CA GLY A 378 10.53 -26.83 10.16
C GLY A 378 11.42 -27.09 8.95
N ILE A 379 11.94 -26.05 8.30
CA ILE A 379 12.91 -26.16 7.20
C ILE A 379 14.35 -25.90 7.65
N ARG A 380 14.60 -25.72 8.94
CA ARG A 380 15.95 -25.47 9.50
C ARG A 380 16.47 -26.75 10.13
N ASP A 381 17.79 -26.95 10.09
CA ASP A 381 18.45 -28.09 10.73
C ASP A 381 18.17 -28.09 12.25
N ASP A 382 18.50 -26.99 12.91
CA ASP A 382 18.04 -26.69 14.26
C ASP A 382 16.89 -25.67 14.17
N TRP A 383 15.65 -26.15 14.35
CA TRP A 383 14.43 -25.34 14.20
C TRP A 383 14.43 -24.05 15.05
N PHE A 384 15.10 -24.09 16.21
CA PHE A 384 15.20 -23.00 17.19
C PHE A 384 16.33 -21.99 16.91
N VAL A 385 17.23 -22.27 15.96
CA VAL A 385 18.29 -21.32 15.58
C VAL A 385 17.74 -20.33 14.57
N ILE A 386 17.75 -19.04 14.92
CA ILE A 386 17.24 -17.97 14.05
C ILE A 386 18.36 -17.54 13.09
N PRO A 387 18.14 -17.58 11.77
CA PRO A 387 19.14 -17.15 10.80
C PRO A 387 19.29 -15.62 10.77
N SER A 388 20.48 -15.15 10.39
CA SER A 388 20.77 -13.74 10.04
C SER A 388 20.47 -12.70 11.14
N ILE A 389 20.80 -13.01 12.39
CA ILE A 389 20.71 -12.05 13.49
C ILE A 389 21.85 -11.04 13.39
N LYS A 390 21.52 -9.77 13.13
CA LYS A 390 22.47 -8.65 13.10
C LYS A 390 21.89 -7.45 13.86
N LEU A 391 22.72 -6.79 14.65
CA LEU A 391 22.41 -5.53 15.31
C LEU A 391 22.48 -4.39 14.31
N SER A 392 21.48 -3.53 14.32
CA SER A 392 21.39 -2.35 13.47
C SER A 392 21.67 -1.07 14.25
N ASP A 393 22.22 -0.07 13.56
CA ASP A 393 22.52 1.24 14.15
C ASP A 393 21.26 2.01 14.53
N ALA A 394 20.20 1.81 13.76
CA ALA A 394 18.92 2.47 13.96
C ALA A 394 17.74 1.55 13.62
N LEU A 395 16.54 2.00 13.98
CA LEU A 395 15.28 1.31 13.83
C LEU A 395 14.32 2.24 13.08
N PHE A 396 13.66 1.74 12.04
CA PHE A 396 12.62 2.48 11.33
C PHE A 396 11.28 1.80 11.54
N ILE A 397 10.29 2.51 12.10
CA ILE A 397 9.00 1.90 12.36
C ILE A 397 8.31 1.57 11.03
N ARG A 398 7.91 0.30 10.86
CA ARG A 398 7.29 -0.18 9.63
C ARG A 398 5.90 0.40 9.43
N ARG A 399 5.07 0.39 10.49
CA ARG A 399 3.67 0.85 10.47
C ARG A 399 3.48 2.01 11.42
N ASN A 400 3.11 3.15 10.85
CA ASN A 400 3.08 4.43 11.53
C ASN A 400 1.65 4.97 11.58
N ASN A 401 1.31 5.61 12.71
CA ASN A 401 0.03 6.30 12.85
C ASN A 401 0.22 7.79 12.54
N LEU A 402 0.74 8.59 13.45
CA LEU A 402 0.82 10.04 13.24
C LEU A 402 1.87 10.42 12.19
N TYR A 403 3.08 9.90 12.32
CA TYR A 403 4.20 10.14 11.41
C TYR A 403 5.23 9.01 11.56
N PRO A 404 6.10 8.78 10.55
CA PRO A 404 7.17 7.80 10.67
C PRO A 404 8.23 8.15 11.70
N ARG A 405 8.81 7.15 12.34
CA ARG A 405 9.88 7.34 13.31
C ARG A 405 11.12 6.55 12.92
N LEU A 406 12.24 7.28 12.85
CA LEU A 406 13.59 6.76 12.66
C LEU A 406 14.34 6.98 13.98
N ILE A 407 14.77 5.89 14.60
CA ILE A 407 15.21 5.88 16.00
C ILE A 407 16.64 5.36 16.09
N LEU A 408 17.52 6.06 16.81
CA LEU A 408 18.87 5.58 17.13
C LEU A 408 18.80 4.40 18.10
N ASN A 409 19.53 3.33 17.80
CA ASN A 409 19.53 2.10 18.61
C ASN A 409 20.74 2.04 19.56
N GLU A 410 20.75 2.86 20.61
CA GLU A 410 21.83 2.83 21.61
C GLU A 410 21.72 1.63 22.56
N ALA A 411 20.52 1.10 22.76
CA ALA A 411 20.27 -0.08 23.58
C ALA A 411 20.87 -1.38 23.01
N ASN A 412 21.41 -1.36 21.79
CA ASN A 412 21.79 -2.55 21.03
C ASN A 412 20.65 -3.57 21.00
N ALA A 413 19.43 -3.09 20.77
CA ALA A 413 18.23 -3.91 20.80
C ALA A 413 17.95 -4.51 19.42
N TYR A 414 17.53 -5.77 19.42
CA TYR A 414 17.03 -6.45 18.25
C TYR A 414 15.55 -6.11 18.01
N THR A 415 15.10 -6.28 16.77
CA THR A 415 13.69 -6.12 16.41
C THR A 415 13.25 -7.16 15.40
N THR A 416 11.96 -7.46 15.40
CA THR A 416 11.29 -8.34 14.42
C THR A 416 10.60 -7.51 13.35
N ASP A 417 9.69 -8.09 12.58
CA ASP A 417 8.96 -7.47 11.46
C ASP A 417 8.05 -6.28 11.83
N THR A 418 8.07 -5.84 13.09
CA THR A 418 7.42 -4.61 13.57
C THR A 418 8.21 -3.35 13.23
N MET A 419 9.54 -3.46 13.13
CA MET A 419 10.43 -2.37 12.71
C MET A 419 11.45 -2.89 11.70
N HIS A 420 11.90 -1.99 10.83
CA HIS A 420 13.03 -2.25 9.95
C HIS A 420 14.33 -1.95 10.69
N ARG A 421 15.36 -2.70 10.30
CA ARG A 421 16.74 -2.52 10.74
C ARG A 421 17.43 -1.56 9.79
N VAL A 422 18.05 -0.51 10.31
CA VAL A 422 18.76 0.49 9.52
C VAL A 422 20.24 0.40 9.83
N PHE A 423 21.05 0.12 8.80
CA PHE A 423 22.50 0.01 8.90
C PHE A 423 23.13 1.22 8.20
N MET A 424 23.81 2.06 8.96
CA MET A 424 24.41 3.27 8.41
C MET A 424 25.71 2.93 7.68
N LYS A 425 26.00 3.66 6.62
CA LYS A 425 27.30 3.56 5.94
C LYS A 425 28.40 4.09 6.87
N LYS A 426 29.63 3.62 6.65
CA LYS A 426 30.78 3.86 7.53
C LYS A 426 31.02 5.34 7.85
N ASP A 427 30.85 6.21 6.88
CA ASP A 427 31.14 7.64 7.00
C ASP A 427 29.91 8.50 7.36
N THR A 428 28.77 7.84 7.66
CA THR A 428 27.55 8.52 8.08
C THR A 428 27.60 8.79 9.58
N ASP A 429 27.59 10.06 9.98
CA ASP A 429 27.36 10.43 11.38
C ASP A 429 25.95 10.02 11.81
N LYS A 430 25.87 9.20 12.88
CA LYS A 430 24.62 8.60 13.32
C LYS A 430 23.64 9.63 13.85
N ASN A 431 24.11 10.62 14.59
CA ASN A 431 23.25 11.60 15.24
C ASN A 431 22.66 12.55 14.20
N ALA A 432 23.52 13.04 13.30
CA ALA A 432 23.11 13.82 12.14
C ALA A 432 22.09 13.07 11.30
N PHE A 433 22.29 11.78 11.02
CA PHE A 433 21.39 10.99 10.20
C PHE A 433 19.98 10.89 10.79
N ILE A 434 19.89 10.64 12.10
CA ILE A 434 18.60 10.56 12.80
C ILE A 434 17.92 11.94 12.84
N ALA A 435 18.65 12.99 13.24
CA ALA A 435 18.10 14.34 13.32
C ALA A 435 17.64 14.86 11.95
N SER A 436 18.38 14.56 10.89
CA SER A 436 18.07 14.96 9.51
C SER A 436 16.73 14.46 9.01
N PHE A 437 16.18 13.38 9.58
CA PHE A 437 14.90 12.82 9.17
C PHE A 437 13.70 13.66 9.64
N TYR A 438 13.83 14.38 10.74
CA TYR A 438 12.70 15.06 11.39
C TYR A 438 12.50 16.47 10.82
N ASN A 439 12.04 16.56 9.58
CA ASN A 439 11.68 17.79 8.89
C ASN A 439 10.45 17.59 7.99
N SER A 440 9.75 18.66 7.61
CA SER A 440 8.50 18.55 6.85
C SER A 440 8.67 17.94 5.46
N LEU A 441 9.83 18.10 4.81
CA LEU A 441 10.09 17.49 3.49
C LEU A 441 10.20 15.97 3.60
N SER A 442 10.99 15.45 4.54
CA SER A 442 11.12 14.00 4.77
C SER A 442 9.77 13.37 5.16
N LEU A 443 8.98 14.05 5.99
CA LEU A 443 7.64 13.59 6.37
C LEU A 443 6.66 13.61 5.18
N ALA A 444 6.67 14.66 4.35
CA ALA A 444 5.88 14.71 3.11
C ALA A 444 6.24 13.55 2.16
N PHE A 445 7.53 13.35 1.91
CA PHE A 445 8.00 12.25 1.06
C PHE A 445 7.65 10.88 1.63
N SER A 446 7.58 10.73 2.95
CA SER A 446 7.20 9.47 3.58
C SER A 446 5.74 9.08 3.31
N GLU A 447 4.80 10.05 3.26
CA GLU A 447 3.41 9.79 2.90
C GLU A 447 3.28 9.43 1.42
N ILE A 448 4.09 10.06 0.57
CA ILE A 448 4.13 9.83 -0.87
C ILE A 448 4.66 8.43 -1.22
N VAL A 449 5.80 8.04 -0.63
CA VAL A 449 6.43 6.74 -0.92
C VAL A 449 5.87 5.61 -0.08
N GLY A 450 5.11 5.90 0.98
CA GLY A 450 4.46 4.89 1.82
C GLY A 450 3.20 4.30 1.21
N ARG A 451 2.57 3.42 1.98
CA ARG A 451 1.29 2.78 1.66
C ARG A 451 0.30 3.10 2.77
N SER A 452 -0.81 3.71 2.41
CA SER A 452 -1.94 3.93 3.31
C SER A 452 -2.82 2.68 3.34
N TYR A 453 -3.15 2.20 4.52
CA TYR A 453 -4.13 1.14 4.73
C TYR A 453 -5.32 1.66 5.55
N GLY A 454 -6.42 0.91 5.53
CA GLY A 454 -7.58 1.17 6.38
C GLY A 454 -7.18 1.32 7.85
N GLY A 455 -7.94 2.15 8.58
CA GLY A 455 -7.57 2.57 9.93
C GLY A 455 -6.37 3.54 9.97
N GLY A 456 -6.15 4.26 8.87
CA GLY A 456 -5.16 5.34 8.80
C GLY A 456 -3.73 4.92 9.08
N VAL A 457 -3.30 3.70 8.75
CA VAL A 457 -1.92 3.26 8.97
C VAL A 457 -1.05 3.58 7.75
N LEU A 458 0.10 4.20 7.97
CA LEU A 458 1.16 4.37 6.97
C LEU A 458 2.19 3.24 7.10
N GLU A 459 2.20 2.32 6.15
CA GLU A 459 3.24 1.29 6.04
C GLU A 459 4.34 1.73 5.06
N LEU A 460 5.59 1.59 5.49
CA LEU A 460 6.76 1.81 4.65
C LEU A 460 7.56 0.52 4.61
N MET A 461 7.74 -0.08 3.44
CA MET A 461 8.68 -1.18 3.25
C MET A 461 10.13 -0.67 3.13
N PRO A 462 11.17 -1.51 3.28
CA PRO A 462 12.56 -1.05 3.24
C PRO A 462 12.93 -0.25 1.99
N SER A 463 12.48 -0.70 0.81
CA SER A 463 12.72 0.01 -0.45
C SER A 463 11.99 1.35 -0.56
N GLU A 464 10.89 1.52 0.17
CA GLU A 464 10.13 2.78 0.23
C GLU A 464 10.78 3.73 1.24
N ALA A 465 11.10 3.24 2.44
CA ALA A 465 11.85 3.98 3.44
C ALA A 465 13.18 4.49 2.88
N GLY A 466 13.91 3.66 2.12
CA GLY A 466 15.16 4.04 1.47
C GLY A 466 15.04 5.18 0.45
N LYS A 467 13.85 5.43 -0.12
CA LYS A 467 13.58 6.50 -1.10
C LYS A 467 13.18 7.83 -0.47
N ILE A 468 12.95 7.88 0.84
CA ILE A 468 12.60 9.13 1.53
C ILE A 468 13.76 10.12 1.38
N LEU A 469 13.46 11.35 0.97
CA LEU A 469 14.44 12.43 0.94
C LEU A 469 14.92 12.74 2.35
N LEU A 470 16.23 12.90 2.51
CA LEU A 470 16.90 13.13 3.77
C LEU A 470 17.87 14.31 3.59
N PRO A 471 17.51 15.55 3.98
CA PRO A 471 18.39 16.70 3.94
C PRO A 471 19.50 16.57 5.00
N TYR A 472 20.51 15.75 4.70
CA TYR A 472 21.59 15.38 5.60
C TYR A 472 22.73 16.40 5.61
N GLN A 473 23.09 16.85 6.81
CA GLN A 473 24.33 17.58 7.11
C GLN A 473 24.87 17.09 8.45
N THR A 474 26.19 17.05 8.60
CA THR A 474 26.85 16.62 9.84
C THR A 474 26.44 17.47 11.04
N ASP A 475 26.26 18.78 10.83
CA ASP A 475 25.90 19.75 11.87
C ASP A 475 24.49 19.53 12.43
N ASN A 476 23.64 18.77 11.71
CA ASN A 476 22.34 18.36 12.23
C ASN A 476 22.47 17.47 13.48
N ALA A 477 23.65 16.92 13.78
CA ALA A 477 23.88 16.15 15.01
C ALA A 477 23.51 16.93 16.28
N ASP A 478 23.71 18.26 16.27
CA ASP A 478 23.43 19.15 17.40
C ASP A 478 21.93 19.22 17.75
N LEU A 479 21.07 18.92 16.78
CA LEU A 479 19.62 18.89 16.98
C LEU A 479 19.13 17.66 17.73
N LEU A 480 19.88 16.54 17.71
CA LEU A 480 19.36 15.25 18.17
C LEU A 480 18.92 15.31 19.63
N ALA A 481 19.75 15.87 20.51
CA ALA A 481 19.44 15.99 21.94
C ALA A 481 18.19 16.86 22.20
N THR A 482 18.01 17.92 21.40
CA THR A 482 16.84 18.80 21.49
C THR A 482 15.58 18.07 21.04
N ILE A 483 15.64 17.35 19.90
CA ILE A 483 14.52 16.56 19.38
C ILE A 483 14.14 15.46 20.39
N ASP A 484 15.12 14.74 20.93
CA ASP A 484 14.89 13.68 21.92
C ASP A 484 14.21 14.20 23.17
N LYS A 485 14.71 15.31 23.74
CA LYS A 485 14.09 15.95 24.89
C LYS A 485 12.64 16.36 24.62
N MET A 486 12.39 17.03 23.49
CA MET A 486 11.04 17.48 23.12
C MET A 486 10.06 16.32 22.93
N MET A 487 10.51 15.20 22.33
CA MET A 487 9.66 14.01 22.18
C MET A 487 9.36 13.35 23.53
N ARG A 488 10.35 13.25 24.44
CA ARG A 488 10.16 12.73 25.80
C ARG A 488 9.20 13.61 26.62
N ASP A 489 9.27 14.92 26.43
CA ASP A 489 8.36 15.92 27.02
C ASP A 489 6.97 15.93 26.33
N LYS A 490 6.72 15.03 25.37
CA LYS A 490 5.47 14.90 24.60
C LYS A 490 5.06 16.17 23.87
N LYS A 491 6.05 16.98 23.45
CA LYS A 491 5.80 18.12 22.56
C LYS A 491 5.23 17.64 21.24
N SER A 492 4.41 18.49 20.63
CA SER A 492 3.84 18.16 19.33
C SER A 492 4.94 18.11 18.26
N ILE A 493 4.74 17.27 17.24
CA ILE A 493 5.68 17.20 16.12
C ILE A 493 5.79 18.55 15.40
N ASP A 494 4.71 19.35 15.35
CA ASP A 494 4.75 20.72 14.81
C ASP A 494 5.72 21.64 15.58
N GLU A 495 5.82 21.51 16.91
CA GLU A 495 6.79 22.27 17.70
C GLU A 495 8.23 21.89 17.35
N ILE A 496 8.49 20.61 17.14
CA ILE A 496 9.81 20.10 16.72
C ILE A 496 10.13 20.63 15.32
N LEU A 497 9.19 20.52 14.38
CA LEU A 497 9.35 20.94 12.98
C LEU A 497 9.62 22.44 12.84
N LYS A 498 9.12 23.30 13.73
CA LYS A 498 9.47 24.73 13.73
C LYS A 498 10.98 24.97 13.87
N ILE A 499 11.65 24.17 14.70
CA ILE A 499 13.09 24.27 14.96
C ILE A 499 13.86 23.60 13.83
N THR A 500 13.50 22.34 13.53
CA THR A 500 14.25 21.54 12.57
C THR A 500 14.08 22.02 11.14
N ASN A 501 12.91 22.51 10.72
CA ASN A 501 12.76 23.09 9.39
C ASN A 501 13.61 24.34 9.20
N LYS A 502 13.75 25.18 10.24
CA LYS A 502 14.61 26.35 10.17
C LYS A 502 16.07 25.90 9.98
N GLN A 503 16.59 25.05 10.86
CA GLN A 503 18.01 24.68 10.80
C GLN A 503 18.33 23.77 9.61
N ILE A 504 17.54 22.72 9.39
CA ILE A 504 17.83 21.69 8.38
C ILE A 504 17.46 22.17 6.97
N LEU A 505 16.25 22.71 6.78
CA LEU A 505 15.77 23.07 5.44
C LEU A 505 16.19 24.49 5.05
N LYS A 506 15.93 25.49 5.89
CA LYS A 506 16.20 26.90 5.58
C LYS A 506 17.69 27.20 5.61
N ASP A 507 18.34 26.99 6.75
CA ASP A 507 19.73 27.37 6.96
C ASP A 507 20.68 26.35 6.28
N GLY A 508 20.39 25.05 6.40
CA GLY A 508 21.21 23.99 5.82
C GLY A 508 21.09 23.84 4.29
N TYR A 509 19.87 23.81 3.75
CA TYR A 509 19.63 23.56 2.31
C TYR A 509 19.12 24.79 1.53
N GLY A 510 19.00 25.95 2.18
CA GLY A 510 18.61 27.20 1.54
C GLY A 510 17.14 27.25 1.10
N PHE A 511 16.26 26.44 1.68
CA PHE A 511 14.84 26.46 1.37
C PHE A 511 14.22 27.81 1.72
N THR A 512 13.33 28.29 0.86
CA THR A 512 12.53 29.49 1.14
C THR A 512 11.40 29.15 2.13
N ASP A 513 10.87 30.16 2.83
CA ASP A 513 9.71 29.97 3.70
C ASP A 513 8.49 29.42 2.94
N LYS A 514 8.34 29.79 1.66
CA LYS A 514 7.30 29.23 0.78
C LYS A 514 7.48 27.73 0.56
N GLU A 515 8.70 27.29 0.24
CA GLU A 515 9.02 25.87 0.01
C GLU A 515 8.82 25.03 1.29
N ILE A 516 9.23 25.55 2.45
CA ILE A 516 9.02 24.88 3.73
C ILE A 516 7.53 24.76 4.05
N LYS A 517 6.78 25.86 3.88
CA LYS A 517 5.32 25.85 4.08
C LYS A 517 4.64 24.86 3.15
N LEU A 518 5.08 24.78 1.89
CA LEU A 518 4.54 23.85 0.91
C LEU A 518 4.79 22.39 1.30
N ALA A 519 6.03 22.04 1.70
CA ALA A 519 6.35 20.71 2.22
C ALA A 519 5.49 20.34 3.45
N ASP A 520 5.31 21.28 4.39
CA ASP A 520 4.49 21.09 5.57
C ASP A 520 2.99 20.91 5.23
N SER A 521 2.46 21.74 4.33
CA SER A 521 1.07 21.62 3.85
C SER A 521 0.82 20.30 3.13
N ILE A 522 1.75 19.83 2.30
CA ILE A 522 1.67 18.54 1.63
C ILE A 522 1.61 17.40 2.65
N TRP A 523 2.54 17.39 3.61
CA TRP A 523 2.56 16.37 4.66
C TRP A 523 1.23 16.35 5.42
N LYS A 524 0.76 17.52 5.89
CA LYS A 524 -0.50 17.65 6.63
C LYS A 524 -1.71 17.19 5.82
N LYS A 525 -1.78 17.55 4.53
CA LYS A 525 -2.86 17.14 3.62
C LYS A 525 -2.92 15.61 3.52
N LEU A 526 -1.80 14.97 3.20
CA LEU A 526 -1.75 13.52 3.03
C LEU A 526 -1.94 12.76 4.35
N SER A 527 -1.35 13.24 5.45
CA SER A 527 -1.50 12.61 6.77
C SER A 527 -2.93 12.75 7.30
N ALA A 528 -3.55 13.93 7.17
CA ALA A 528 -4.92 14.16 7.63
C ALA A 528 -5.90 13.28 6.87
N ARG A 529 -5.75 13.21 5.54
CA ARG A 529 -6.53 12.32 4.69
C ARG A 529 -6.47 10.86 5.16
N ARG A 530 -5.27 10.34 5.41
CA ARG A 530 -5.07 8.99 5.93
C ARG A 530 -5.69 8.82 7.32
N LEU A 531 -5.46 9.75 8.24
CA LEU A 531 -5.91 9.68 9.63
C LEU A 531 -7.43 9.85 9.79
N ASN A 532 -8.09 10.63 8.94
CA ASN A 532 -9.55 10.81 8.98
C ASN A 532 -10.32 9.51 8.74
N ARG A 533 -9.69 8.51 8.13
CA ARG A 533 -10.24 7.17 7.93
C ARG A 533 -10.42 6.37 9.24
N ASN A 534 -9.77 6.76 10.33
CA ASN A 534 -9.92 6.12 11.65
C ASN A 534 -11.17 6.57 12.41
N LYS A 535 -11.73 7.74 12.10
CA LYS A 535 -12.73 8.39 12.97
C LYS A 535 -14.15 7.85 12.79
N ASN A 536 -14.37 6.91 11.88
CA ASN A 536 -15.70 6.49 11.46
C ASN A 536 -15.87 4.96 11.39
N LEU A 537 -15.14 4.20 12.22
CA LEU A 537 -15.52 2.83 12.59
C LEU A 537 -16.44 2.86 13.80
#